data_AF-A0A926JVB7-F1
#
_entry.id   AF-A0A926JVB7-F1
#
_cell.length_a   1.000
_cell.length_b   1.000
_cell.length_c   1.000
_cell.angle_alpha   90.00
_cell.angle_beta   90.00
_cell.angle_gamma   90.00
#
_symmetry.space_group_name_H-M   'P 1'
#
loop_
_entity.id
_entity.type
_entity.pdbx_description
1 polymer ?
#
loop_
_entity_poly.entity_id
_entity_poly.type
_entity_poly.pdbx_seq_one_letter_code
_entity_poly.pdbx_strand_id
1 'polypeptide(L)'
;MDLSKKTDRMDIVIEPQRQTILVQQRWKYDWQTVIPLSNWTYDEKKEFHHQADKLIWNQWGGHFFIKIEGSSDFAKKAVNREFTVNFDLKWVLSNEHWRVVIRKIPKGGFKQSKTNWTDRKILLDSEDVASTEKMPGFFQHGVSHEFGHAIGNVPNEVNHWDEYRTTSSYYRDLYSIMNVGSELRERHLDYLVRELNTMIPETTFSINKLQ
;
A
#
# COMPACT_ATOMS: atom_id res chain seq x y z
N MET A 1 0.21 -24.06 -13.15
CA MET A 1 -0.34 -23.19 -12.09
C MET A 1 0.55 -21.98 -12.00
N ASP A 2 0.01 -20.80 -12.29
CA ASP A 2 0.76 -19.55 -12.13
C ASP A 2 0.62 -19.09 -10.68
N LEU A 3 1.75 -18.93 -9.99
CA LEU A 3 1.81 -18.39 -8.63
C LEU A 3 2.17 -16.92 -8.62
N SER A 4 2.27 -16.32 -9.81
CA SER A 4 2.46 -14.90 -10.00
C SER A 4 1.26 -14.31 -10.75
N LYS A 5 0.91 -13.08 -10.43
CA LYS A 5 -0.05 -12.30 -11.19
C LYS A 5 0.49 -10.90 -11.35
N LYS A 6 0.64 -10.49 -12.61
CA LYS A 6 0.96 -9.10 -12.95
C LYS A 6 -0.35 -8.36 -13.16
N THR A 7 -0.44 -7.18 -12.55
CA THR A 7 -1.53 -6.25 -12.80
C THR A 7 -0.93 -4.92 -13.23
N ASP A 8 -1.79 -4.00 -13.65
CA ASP A 8 -1.38 -2.64 -13.95
C ASP A 8 -0.87 -1.86 -12.72
N ARG A 9 -1.11 -2.36 -11.50
CA ARG A 9 -0.90 -1.61 -10.24
C ARG A 9 0.08 -2.27 -9.28
N MET A 10 0.25 -3.58 -9.39
CA MET A 10 1.14 -4.37 -8.56
C MET A 10 1.38 -5.76 -9.17
N ASP A 11 2.51 -6.34 -8.80
CA ASP A 11 2.79 -7.74 -9.02
C ASP A 11 2.53 -8.50 -7.72
N ILE A 12 1.79 -9.61 -7.80
CA ILE A 12 1.47 -10.47 -6.68
C ILE A 12 2.20 -11.80 -6.90
N VAL A 13 2.97 -12.25 -5.92
CA VAL A 13 3.69 -13.52 -5.97
C VAL A 13 3.39 -14.33 -4.73
N ILE A 14 2.84 -15.52 -4.91
CA ILE A 14 2.63 -16.51 -3.86
C ILE A 14 3.91 -17.35 -3.77
N GLU A 15 4.54 -17.38 -2.59
CA GLU A 15 5.74 -18.15 -2.28
C GLU A 15 5.40 -19.30 -1.30
N PRO A 16 4.99 -20.50 -1.78
CA PRO A 16 4.46 -21.55 -0.91
C PRO A 16 5.47 -22.09 0.10
N GLN A 17 6.76 -22.08 -0.25
CA GLN A 17 7.84 -22.54 0.63
C GLN A 17 8.11 -21.58 1.78
N ARG A 18 7.89 -20.28 1.57
CA ARG A 18 8.07 -19.23 2.57
C ARG A 18 6.77 -18.87 3.28
N GLN A 19 5.64 -19.46 2.88
CA GLN A 19 4.30 -19.09 3.35
C GLN A 19 4.10 -17.57 3.27
N THR A 20 4.47 -16.99 2.13
CA THR A 20 4.45 -15.54 1.92
C THR A 20 3.66 -15.20 0.67
N ILE A 21 2.92 -14.12 0.71
CA ILE A 21 2.38 -13.44 -0.47
C ILE A 21 3.12 -12.10 -0.56
N LEU A 22 3.96 -11.96 -1.58
CA LEU A 22 4.71 -10.74 -1.84
C LEU A 22 3.92 -9.87 -2.83
N VAL A 23 3.65 -8.63 -2.45
CA VAL A 23 3.00 -7.62 -3.27
C VAL A 23 4.00 -6.51 -3.57
N GLN A 24 4.43 -6.41 -4.83
CA GLN A 24 5.43 -5.43 -5.25
C GLN A 24 4.80 -4.31 -6.07
N GLN A 25 5.10 -3.06 -5.72
CA GLN A 25 4.80 -1.90 -6.56
C GLN A 25 6.07 -1.33 -7.20
N ARG A 26 5.99 -1.01 -8.49
CA ARG A 26 7.06 -0.33 -9.22
C ARG A 26 6.74 1.15 -9.30
N TRP A 27 7.52 1.97 -8.60
CA TRP A 27 7.33 3.41 -8.53
C TRP A 27 8.36 4.12 -9.41
N LYS A 28 7.87 4.95 -10.32
CA LYS A 28 8.69 5.88 -11.09
C LYS A 28 8.48 7.29 -10.57
N TYR A 29 9.53 7.84 -9.99
CA TYR A 29 9.48 9.15 -9.39
C TYR A 29 9.65 10.28 -10.41
N ASP A 30 8.79 11.28 -10.28
CA ASP A 30 8.86 12.59 -10.92
C ASP A 30 9.16 13.63 -9.84
N TRP A 31 10.44 13.99 -9.73
CA TRP A 31 10.97 14.84 -8.68
C TRP A 31 10.77 16.31 -9.04
N GLN A 32 9.91 17.00 -8.28
CA GLN A 32 9.59 18.40 -8.47
C GLN A 32 10.12 19.24 -7.30
N THR A 33 10.53 20.46 -7.59
CA THR A 33 11.02 21.42 -6.59
C THR A 33 10.19 22.70 -6.68
N VAL A 34 9.83 23.26 -5.54
CA VAL A 34 9.20 24.59 -5.45
C VAL A 34 10.27 25.64 -5.16
N ILE A 35 10.31 26.72 -5.94
CA ILE A 35 11.22 27.86 -5.70
C ILE A 35 10.90 28.48 -4.32
N PRO A 36 11.89 28.87 -3.51
CA PRO A 36 13.33 29.00 -3.81
C PRO A 36 14.20 27.80 -3.43
N LEU A 37 13.62 26.61 -3.23
CA LEU A 37 14.39 25.44 -2.80
C LEU A 37 15.36 24.97 -3.90
N SER A 38 16.46 24.35 -3.47
CA SER A 38 17.37 23.66 -4.38
C SER A 38 16.73 22.41 -4.97
N ASN A 39 17.18 22.04 -6.17
CA ASN A 39 16.78 20.78 -6.81
C ASN A 39 17.11 19.57 -5.92
N TRP A 40 16.34 18.50 -6.09
CA TRP A 40 16.61 17.22 -5.46
C TRP A 40 18.00 16.68 -5.86
N THR A 41 18.88 16.47 -4.88
CA THR A 41 20.13 15.73 -5.09
C THR A 41 19.82 14.24 -5.25
N TYR A 42 20.80 13.46 -5.74
CA TYR A 42 20.63 12.01 -5.83
C TYR A 42 20.46 11.36 -4.45
N ASP A 43 21.21 11.83 -3.45
CA ASP A 43 21.13 11.31 -2.08
C ASP A 43 19.78 11.59 -1.43
N GLU A 44 19.21 12.79 -1.64
CA GLU A 44 17.87 13.11 -1.15
C GLU A 44 16.79 12.20 -1.77
N LYS A 45 16.90 11.91 -3.09
CA LYS A 45 15.97 11.01 -3.79
C LYS A 45 16.06 9.59 -3.26
N LYS A 46 17.29 9.11 -3.08
CA LYS A 46 17.56 7.77 -2.55
C LYS A 46 17.07 7.64 -1.12
N GLU A 47 17.30 8.66 -0.30
CA GLU A 47 16.86 8.68 1.10
C GLU A 47 15.33 8.68 1.18
N PHE A 48 14.64 9.52 0.40
CA PHE A 48 13.18 9.51 0.35
C PHE A 48 12.63 8.13 -0.04
N HIS A 49 13.17 7.53 -1.10
CA HIS A 49 12.74 6.20 -1.53
C HIS A 49 12.99 5.15 -0.44
N HIS A 50 14.18 5.16 0.18
CA HIS A 50 14.51 4.23 1.25
C HIS A 50 13.59 4.38 2.46
N GLN A 51 13.27 5.60 2.86
CA GLN A 51 12.32 5.85 3.95
C GLN A 51 10.90 5.40 3.59
N ALA A 52 10.43 5.70 2.39
CA ALA A 52 9.13 5.25 1.91
C ALA A 52 9.03 3.71 1.92
N ASP A 53 9.99 3.02 1.32
CA ASP A 53 10.04 1.56 1.29
C ASP A 53 10.08 0.95 2.70
N LYS A 54 10.95 1.48 3.57
CA LYS A 54 11.04 1.05 4.97
C LYS A 54 9.73 1.27 5.74
N LEU A 55 9.03 2.38 5.51
CA LEU A 55 7.75 2.66 6.14
C LEU A 55 6.68 1.68 5.67
N ILE A 56 6.60 1.40 4.37
CA ILE A 56 5.66 0.42 3.83
C ILE A 56 5.98 -0.98 4.38
N TRP A 57 7.25 -1.39 4.38
CA TRP A 57 7.66 -2.66 4.94
C TRP A 57 7.24 -2.81 6.41
N ASN A 58 7.52 -1.79 7.24
CA ASN A 58 7.27 -1.87 8.69
C ASN A 58 5.79 -1.71 9.06
N GLN A 59 5.04 -0.89 8.33
CA GLN A 59 3.65 -0.56 8.69
C GLN A 59 2.63 -1.45 7.97
N TRP A 60 2.96 -1.98 6.81
CA TRP A 60 2.06 -2.84 6.03
C TRP A 60 2.52 -4.30 5.96
N GLY A 61 3.83 -4.54 5.88
CA GLY A 61 4.39 -5.89 5.77
C GLY A 61 4.30 -6.67 7.08
N GLY A 62 3.98 -7.96 6.99
CA GLY A 62 3.97 -8.86 8.14
C GLY A 62 2.70 -8.81 9.00
N HIS A 63 1.80 -7.85 8.75
CA HIS A 63 0.61 -7.63 9.59
C HIS A 63 -0.58 -8.48 9.20
N PHE A 64 -0.71 -8.83 7.91
CA PHE A 64 -1.84 -9.59 7.41
C PHE A 64 -1.49 -11.04 7.12
N PHE A 65 -2.43 -11.92 7.42
CA PHE A 65 -2.33 -13.36 7.15
C PHE A 65 -3.46 -13.77 6.22
N ILE A 66 -3.15 -14.60 5.22
CA ILE A 66 -4.12 -15.15 4.29
C ILE A 66 -4.30 -16.64 4.57
N LYS A 67 -5.56 -17.04 4.78
CA LYS A 67 -6.01 -18.42 4.79
C LYS A 67 -6.39 -18.85 3.38
N ILE A 68 -6.12 -20.11 3.09
CA ILE A 68 -6.33 -20.71 1.77
C ILE A 68 -7.16 -21.97 1.94
N GLU A 69 -8.29 -22.02 1.26
CA GLU A 69 -9.25 -23.13 1.28
C GLU A 69 -9.67 -23.49 -0.15
N GLY A 70 -10.27 -24.67 -0.35
CA GLY A 70 -10.79 -25.10 -1.65
C GLY A 70 -10.41 -26.52 -2.07
N SER A 71 -10.84 -26.90 -3.28
CA SER A 71 -10.65 -28.25 -3.84
C SER A 71 -9.41 -28.40 -4.73
N SER A 72 -8.75 -27.28 -5.09
CA SER A 72 -7.51 -27.32 -5.87
C SER A 72 -6.39 -28.07 -5.15
N ASP A 73 -5.46 -28.64 -5.90
CA ASP A 73 -4.26 -29.29 -5.34
C ASP A 73 -3.43 -28.33 -4.48
N PHE A 74 -3.44 -27.05 -4.83
CA PHE A 74 -2.76 -26.01 -4.07
C PHE A 74 -3.44 -25.77 -2.73
N ALA A 75 -4.76 -25.55 -2.73
CA ALA A 75 -5.54 -25.35 -1.52
C ALA A 75 -5.40 -26.53 -0.55
N LYS A 76 -5.51 -27.76 -1.05
CA LYS A 76 -5.33 -29.00 -0.27
C LYS A 76 -3.95 -29.08 0.40
N LYS A 77 -2.89 -28.61 -0.26
CA LYS A 77 -1.52 -28.57 0.30
C LYS A 77 -1.31 -27.40 1.28
N ALA A 78 -2.11 -26.34 1.14
CA ALA A 78 -2.07 -25.16 1.97
C ALA A 78 -2.94 -25.26 3.24
N VAL A 79 -3.69 -26.36 3.41
CA VAL A 79 -4.51 -26.61 4.62
C VAL A 79 -3.69 -26.39 5.88
N ASN A 80 -4.27 -25.65 6.84
CA ASN A 80 -3.66 -25.26 8.11
C ASN A 80 -2.38 -24.42 8.01
N ARG A 81 -2.09 -23.82 6.84
CA ARG A 81 -1.02 -22.85 6.67
C ARG A 81 -1.61 -21.45 6.57
N GLU A 82 -0.91 -20.50 7.16
CA GLU A 82 -1.21 -19.08 7.04
C GLU A 82 -0.10 -18.45 6.21
N PHE A 83 -0.49 -17.60 5.26
CA PHE A 83 0.46 -16.91 4.40
C PHE A 83 0.57 -15.46 4.83
N THR A 84 1.76 -15.05 5.25
CA THR A 84 2.05 -13.66 5.60
C THR A 84 2.07 -12.79 4.35
N VAL A 85 1.39 -11.64 4.37
CA VAL A 85 1.43 -10.67 3.28
C VAL A 85 2.55 -9.66 3.53
N ASN A 86 3.43 -9.49 2.55
CA ASN A 86 4.51 -8.50 2.57
C ASN A 86 4.41 -7.56 1.37
N PHE A 87 4.85 -6.33 1.57
CA PHE A 87 4.80 -5.27 0.56
C PHE A 87 6.20 -4.73 0.29
N ASP A 88 6.50 -4.48 -0.98
CA ASP A 88 7.80 -4.00 -1.44
C ASP A 88 7.65 -2.87 -2.46
N LEU A 89 8.47 -1.82 -2.32
CA LEU A 89 8.54 -0.73 -3.29
C LEU A 89 9.81 -0.79 -4.10
N LYS A 90 9.67 -0.92 -5.42
CA LYS A 90 10.79 -0.88 -6.35
C LYS A 90 10.88 0.46 -7.07
N TRP A 91 11.96 1.21 -6.85
CA TRP A 91 12.27 2.37 -7.69
C TRP A 91 12.65 1.92 -9.11
N VAL A 92 11.88 2.35 -10.10
CA VAL A 92 12.12 2.10 -11.52
C VAL A 92 12.20 3.39 -12.33
N LEU A 93 12.85 3.31 -13.50
CA LEU A 93 12.91 4.42 -14.47
C LEU A 93 11.88 4.24 -15.61
N SER A 94 11.37 3.02 -15.79
CA SER A 94 10.36 2.63 -16.78
C SER A 94 9.62 1.37 -16.33
N ASN A 95 8.52 1.04 -17.01
CA ASN A 95 7.64 -0.09 -16.66
C ASN A 95 7.09 0.04 -15.24
N GLU A 96 6.73 1.26 -14.86
CA GLU A 96 6.11 1.58 -13.59
C GLU A 96 4.68 1.04 -13.49
N HIS A 97 4.30 0.68 -12.27
CA HIS A 97 2.89 0.58 -11.91
C HIS A 97 2.34 1.98 -11.60
N TRP A 98 3.13 2.79 -10.89
CA TRP A 98 2.72 4.10 -10.40
C TRP A 98 3.72 5.18 -10.81
N ARG A 99 3.21 6.27 -11.39
CA ARG A 99 3.96 7.53 -11.51
C ARG A 99 3.81 8.32 -10.22
N VAL A 100 4.91 8.53 -9.52
CA VAL A 100 4.89 9.16 -8.19
C VAL A 100 5.52 10.53 -8.29
N VAL A 101 4.72 11.58 -8.15
CA VAL A 101 5.21 12.96 -8.15
C VAL A 101 5.58 13.33 -6.72
N ILE A 102 6.85 13.65 -6.48
CA ILE A 102 7.32 14.12 -5.17
C ILE A 102 7.64 15.60 -5.27
N ARG A 103 6.99 16.43 -4.45
CA ARG A 103 7.28 17.86 -4.38
C ARG A 103 8.20 18.16 -3.20
N LYS A 104 9.37 18.74 -3.46
CA LYS A 104 10.21 19.31 -2.40
C LYS A 104 9.50 20.52 -1.80
N ILE A 105 9.31 20.50 -0.49
CA ILE A 105 8.73 21.59 0.27
C ILE A 105 9.62 21.95 1.46
N PRO A 106 9.48 23.15 2.05
CA PRO A 106 10.18 23.46 3.29
C PRO A 106 9.79 22.49 4.41
N LYS A 107 10.74 22.15 5.28
CA LYS A 107 10.51 21.28 6.44
C LYS A 107 9.39 21.83 7.33
N GLY A 108 8.49 20.95 7.79
CA GLY A 108 7.29 21.31 8.53
C GLY A 108 6.19 21.97 7.67
N GLY A 109 6.42 22.11 6.36
CA GLY A 109 5.39 22.51 5.40
C GLY A 109 4.39 21.39 5.15
N PHE A 110 3.37 21.71 4.36
CA PHE A 110 2.36 20.74 3.95
C PHE A 110 1.89 21.02 2.53
N LYS A 111 1.81 19.97 1.72
CA LYS A 111 1.00 19.94 0.50
C LYS A 111 0.14 18.69 0.53
N GLN A 112 -1.11 18.83 0.09
CA GLN A 112 -2.02 17.71 0.10
C GLN A 112 -1.53 16.59 -0.83
N SER A 113 -1.25 15.45 -0.20
CA SER A 113 -0.98 14.16 -0.81
C SER A 113 -2.27 13.55 -1.33
N LYS A 114 -2.18 12.76 -2.40
CA LYS A 114 -3.32 12.01 -2.93
C LYS A 114 -2.90 10.94 -3.92
N THR A 115 -3.68 9.87 -3.94
CA THR A 115 -3.60 8.81 -4.94
C THR A 115 -4.74 8.95 -5.93
N ASN A 116 -4.38 9.09 -7.20
CA ASN A 116 -5.31 8.98 -8.32
C ASN A 116 -5.17 7.59 -8.92
N TRP A 117 -6.12 6.73 -8.57
CA TRP A 117 -6.16 5.32 -8.95
C TRP A 117 -6.30 5.07 -10.45
N THR A 118 -7.12 5.89 -11.11
CA THR A 118 -7.39 5.75 -12.55
C THR A 118 -6.16 6.11 -13.37
N ASP A 119 -5.51 7.22 -13.02
CA ASP A 119 -4.32 7.71 -13.74
C ASP A 119 -3.02 7.02 -13.30
N ARG A 120 -3.11 6.06 -12.36
CA ARG A 120 -1.96 5.41 -11.71
C ARG A 120 -0.91 6.41 -11.23
N LYS A 121 -1.38 7.44 -10.55
CA LYS A 121 -0.56 8.58 -10.13
C LYS A 121 -0.68 8.81 -8.63
N ILE A 122 0.46 8.89 -7.95
CA ILE A 122 0.53 9.26 -6.53
C ILE A 122 1.18 10.64 -6.45
N LEU A 123 0.57 11.55 -5.69
CA LEU A 123 1.15 12.85 -5.36
C LEU A 123 1.58 12.82 -3.91
N LEU A 124 2.85 13.13 -3.67
CA LEU A 124 3.45 13.25 -2.35
C LEU A 124 4.30 14.53 -2.28
N ASP A 125 4.70 14.89 -1.09
CA ASP A 125 5.72 15.89 -0.78
C ASP A 125 6.86 15.30 0.08
N SER A 126 7.90 16.11 0.30
CA SER A 126 9.09 15.67 1.04
C SER A 126 8.85 15.36 2.53
N GLU A 127 7.73 15.80 3.11
CA GLU A 127 7.36 15.56 4.51
C GLU A 127 6.45 14.33 4.68
N ASP A 128 5.97 13.69 3.60
CA ASP A 128 5.08 12.52 3.68
C ASP A 128 5.71 11.27 4.32
N VAL A 129 7.04 11.21 4.36
CA VAL A 129 7.80 10.16 5.07
C VAL A 129 7.95 10.49 6.56
N ALA A 130 7.73 11.75 6.97
CA ALA A 130 7.72 12.13 8.38
C ALA A 130 6.39 11.75 9.04
N SER A 131 6.45 11.47 10.34
CA SER A 131 5.25 11.28 11.15
C SER A 131 4.63 12.65 11.43
N THR A 132 3.35 12.81 11.07
CA THR A 132 2.60 14.06 11.23
C THR A 132 1.38 13.83 12.11
N GLU A 133 1.14 14.74 13.06
CA GLU A 133 -0.07 14.71 13.88
C GLU A 133 -1.27 15.18 13.02
N LYS A 134 -2.25 14.30 12.82
CA LYS A 134 -3.48 14.60 12.05
C LYS A 134 -4.60 15.12 12.94
N MET A 135 -4.60 14.67 14.20
CA MET A 135 -5.53 15.03 15.27
C MET A 135 -4.79 14.83 16.60
N PRO A 136 -5.13 15.53 17.71
CA PRO A 136 -4.45 15.34 19.00
C PRO A 136 -4.29 13.87 19.38
N GLY A 137 -3.04 13.40 19.46
CA GLY A 137 -2.69 12.01 19.80
C GLY A 137 -2.72 11.01 18.63
N PHE A 138 -3.06 11.42 17.41
CA PHE A 138 -3.10 10.59 16.22
C PHE A 138 -2.05 11.02 15.22
N PHE A 139 -1.12 10.11 14.92
CA PHE A 139 0.03 10.34 14.07
C PHE A 139 0.01 9.42 12.87
N GLN A 140 0.42 9.95 11.72
CA GLN A 140 0.43 9.21 10.46
C GLN A 140 1.55 9.68 9.53
N HIS A 141 2.07 8.74 8.74
CA HIS A 141 2.94 9.01 7.61
C HIS A 141 2.09 9.08 6.34
N GLY A 142 2.11 10.20 5.63
CA GLY A 142 1.27 10.40 4.45
C GLY A 142 1.56 9.37 3.36
N VAL A 143 2.82 8.98 3.18
CA VAL A 143 3.20 7.94 2.20
C VAL A 143 2.52 6.60 2.47
N SER A 144 2.36 6.23 3.74
CA SER A 144 1.73 4.97 4.13
C SER A 144 0.22 4.99 3.98
N HIS A 145 -0.41 6.14 4.20
CA HIS A 145 -1.84 6.35 3.89
C HIS A 145 -2.09 6.24 2.38
N GLU A 146 -1.31 6.96 1.58
CA GLU A 146 -1.45 6.93 0.12
C GLU A 146 -1.15 5.54 -0.46
N PHE A 147 -0.23 4.79 0.15
CA PHE A 147 0.01 3.40 -0.23
C PHE A 147 -1.24 2.52 -0.07
N GLY A 148 -2.05 2.74 0.97
CA GLY A 148 -3.32 2.03 1.15
C GLY A 148 -4.29 2.25 -0.02
N HIS A 149 -4.38 3.48 -0.52
CA HIS A 149 -5.13 3.76 -1.75
C HIS A 149 -4.47 3.09 -2.96
N ALA A 150 -3.14 3.11 -3.07
CA ALA A 150 -2.39 2.50 -4.17
C ALA A 150 -2.50 0.96 -4.22
N ILE A 151 -2.89 0.29 -3.12
CA ILE A 151 -3.21 -1.15 -3.11
C ILE A 151 -4.71 -1.46 -3.27
N GLY A 152 -5.56 -0.44 -3.42
CA GLY A 152 -6.96 -0.62 -3.84
C GLY A 152 -8.02 -0.14 -2.88
N ASN A 153 -7.69 0.59 -1.82
CA ASN A 153 -8.67 1.26 -0.94
C ASN A 153 -9.28 2.47 -1.63
N VAL A 154 -10.10 2.21 -2.66
CA VAL A 154 -10.74 3.24 -3.49
C VAL A 154 -12.20 2.85 -3.78
N PRO A 155 -13.11 3.83 -3.93
CA PRO A 155 -14.55 3.55 -3.87
C PRO A 155 -15.04 2.71 -5.05
N ASN A 156 -14.45 2.87 -6.23
CA ASN A 156 -14.82 2.12 -7.43
C ASN A 156 -14.37 0.65 -7.39
N GLU A 157 -13.51 0.28 -6.44
CA GLU A 157 -12.95 -1.06 -6.37
C GLU A 157 -13.50 -1.83 -5.18
N VAL A 158 -13.54 -1.23 -3.99
CA VAL A 158 -13.89 -1.90 -2.73
C VAL A 158 -14.96 -1.17 -1.93
N ASN A 159 -15.55 -0.12 -2.49
CA ASN A 159 -16.60 0.70 -1.87
C ASN A 159 -16.19 1.33 -0.52
N HIS A 160 -14.90 1.52 -0.31
CA HIS A 160 -14.32 2.33 0.76
C HIS A 160 -13.08 3.08 0.27
N TRP A 161 -12.74 4.17 0.95
CA TRP A 161 -11.70 5.12 0.56
C TRP A 161 -11.15 5.82 1.81
N ASP A 162 -11.02 7.14 1.80
CA ASP A 162 -10.79 7.97 2.98
C ASP A 162 -11.90 7.79 4.02
N GLU A 163 -11.51 7.33 5.20
CA GLU A 163 -12.46 7.04 6.27
C GLU A 163 -12.78 8.26 7.12
N TYR A 164 -11.96 9.31 7.10
CA TYR A 164 -12.24 10.57 7.80
C TYR A 164 -13.44 11.36 7.23
N ARG A 165 -14.08 10.87 6.16
CA ARG A 165 -15.28 11.47 5.58
C ARG A 165 -16.51 11.09 6.39
N THR A 166 -17.37 12.06 6.68
CA THR A 166 -18.62 11.84 7.44
C THR A 166 -19.57 10.85 6.80
N THR A 167 -19.44 10.61 5.49
CA THR A 167 -20.22 9.61 4.73
C THR A 167 -19.65 8.20 4.81
N SER A 168 -18.43 8.01 5.34
CA SER A 168 -17.83 6.69 5.49
C SER A 168 -18.49 5.93 6.64
N SER A 169 -18.79 4.65 6.41
CA SER A 169 -19.21 3.73 7.48
C SER A 169 -18.15 3.56 8.57
N TYR A 170 -16.90 3.92 8.27
CA TYR A 170 -15.75 3.80 9.16
C TYR A 170 -15.30 5.15 9.75
N TYR A 171 -16.12 6.20 9.63
CA TYR A 171 -15.82 7.55 10.14
C TYR A 171 -15.36 7.59 11.60
N ARG A 172 -15.92 6.71 12.43
CA ARG A 172 -15.61 6.63 13.87
C ARG A 172 -14.35 5.82 14.20
N ASP A 173 -13.78 5.09 13.24
CA ASP A 173 -12.54 4.32 13.43
C ASP A 173 -11.33 5.25 13.25
N LEU A 174 -11.12 6.14 14.23
CA LEU A 174 -10.06 7.16 14.17
C LEU A 174 -8.65 6.57 14.13
N TYR A 175 -8.48 5.36 14.69
CA TYR A 175 -7.19 4.68 14.73
C TYR A 175 -6.76 4.11 13.37
N SER A 176 -7.71 3.93 12.44
CA SER A 176 -7.43 3.40 11.11
C SER A 176 -6.44 4.28 10.34
N ILE A 177 -5.52 3.64 9.62
CA ILE A 177 -4.60 4.28 8.69
C ILE A 177 -5.31 4.94 7.51
N MET A 178 -6.52 4.50 7.13
CA MET A 178 -7.33 5.18 6.11
C MET A 178 -8.14 6.35 6.69
N ASN A 179 -8.04 6.57 8.00
CA ASN A 179 -8.56 7.73 8.73
C ASN A 179 -7.37 8.60 9.20
N VAL A 180 -7.42 9.13 10.42
CA VAL A 180 -6.38 10.00 11.01
C VAL A 180 -5.27 9.24 11.73
N GLY A 181 -5.44 7.93 11.96
CA GLY A 181 -4.50 7.10 12.72
C GLY A 181 -3.49 6.36 11.84
N SER A 182 -2.95 5.28 12.38
CA SER A 182 -1.86 4.50 11.76
C SER A 182 -2.07 2.98 11.82
N GLU A 183 -3.21 2.51 12.33
CA GLU A 183 -3.49 1.09 12.47
C GLU A 183 -4.12 0.49 11.21
N LEU A 184 -3.72 -0.74 10.88
CA LEU A 184 -4.31 -1.48 9.78
C LEU A 184 -5.64 -2.13 10.16
N ARG A 185 -6.43 -2.46 9.14
CA ARG A 185 -7.71 -3.17 9.24
C ARG A 185 -7.80 -4.16 8.09
N GLU A 186 -8.47 -5.28 8.32
CA GLU A 186 -8.60 -6.35 7.30
C GLU A 186 -9.16 -5.82 5.97
N ARG A 187 -10.20 -4.96 6.04
CA ARG A 187 -10.80 -4.31 4.87
C ARG A 187 -9.79 -3.58 3.97
N HIS A 188 -8.62 -3.19 4.50
CA HIS A 188 -7.59 -2.54 3.69
C HIS A 188 -6.99 -3.44 2.62
N LEU A 189 -7.22 -4.76 2.67
CA LEU A 189 -6.76 -5.72 1.68
C LEU A 189 -7.87 -6.30 0.79
N ASP A 190 -9.10 -5.76 0.83
CA ASP A 190 -10.23 -6.31 0.06
C ASP A 190 -9.90 -6.44 -1.44
N TYR A 191 -9.22 -5.44 -2.01
CA TYR A 191 -8.79 -5.48 -3.41
C TYR A 191 -7.79 -6.61 -3.66
N LEU A 192 -6.77 -6.74 -2.80
CA LEU A 192 -5.75 -7.78 -2.92
C LEU A 192 -6.37 -9.19 -2.82
N VAL A 193 -7.29 -9.40 -1.88
CA VAL A 193 -8.02 -10.66 -1.73
C VAL A 193 -8.83 -10.98 -2.98
N ARG A 194 -9.50 -9.97 -3.55
CA ARG A 194 -10.23 -10.15 -4.80
C ARG A 194 -9.28 -10.56 -5.94
N GLU A 195 -8.12 -9.94 -6.05
CA GLU A 195 -7.12 -10.31 -7.06
C GLU A 195 -6.60 -11.74 -6.84
N LEU A 196 -6.28 -12.13 -5.61
CA LEU A 196 -5.83 -13.48 -5.24
C LEU A 196 -6.86 -14.55 -5.62
N ASN A 197 -8.15 -14.29 -5.37
CA ASN A 197 -9.26 -15.21 -5.69
C ASN A 197 -9.46 -15.45 -7.20
N THR A 198 -8.75 -14.73 -8.07
CA THR A 198 -8.75 -15.00 -9.51
C THR A 198 -7.52 -15.77 -10.00
N MET A 199 -6.50 -15.97 -9.15
CA MET A 199 -5.22 -16.54 -9.56
C MET A 199 -5.28 -18.06 -9.76
N ILE A 200 -5.99 -18.77 -8.87
CA ILE A 200 -6.01 -20.23 -8.87
C ILE A 200 -7.47 -20.69 -8.82
N PRO A 201 -7.97 -21.35 -9.88
CA PRO A 201 -9.32 -21.91 -9.87
C PRO A 201 -9.54 -22.83 -8.66
N GLU A 202 -10.78 -22.88 -8.17
CA GLU A 202 -11.18 -23.73 -7.04
C GLU A 202 -10.38 -23.49 -5.75
N THR A 203 -9.81 -22.29 -5.60
CA THR A 203 -9.09 -21.85 -4.41
C THR A 203 -9.73 -20.56 -3.92
N THR A 204 -10.03 -20.51 -2.62
CA THR A 204 -10.50 -19.31 -1.95
C THR A 204 -9.40 -18.79 -1.03
N PHE A 205 -9.10 -17.51 -1.17
CA PHE A 205 -8.22 -16.75 -0.30
C PHE A 205 -9.06 -15.85 0.58
N SER A 206 -8.81 -15.85 1.88
CA SER A 206 -9.49 -15.00 2.85
C SER A 206 -8.49 -14.42 3.85
N ILE A 207 -8.74 -13.20 4.32
CA ILE A 207 -7.90 -12.59 5.36
C ILE A 207 -8.22 -13.28 6.69
N ASN A 208 -7.18 -13.64 7.41
CA ASN A 208 -7.24 -13.99 8.82
C ASN A 208 -6.71 -12.84 9.66
N LYS A 209 -7.28 -12.72 10.85
CA LYS A 209 -7.16 -11.60 11.77
C LYS A 209 -5.72 -11.12 12.00
N LEU A 210 -5.57 -9.80 12.11
CA LEU A 210 -4.39 -9.12 12.66
C LEU A 210 -4.08 -9.71 14.06
N GLN A 211 -2.83 -10.10 14.33
CA GLN A 211 -2.37 -10.37 15.69
C GLN A 211 -2.11 -9.06 16.43
#